data_AF-A0A359MQ33-F1
#
_entry.id   AF-A0A359MQ33-F1
#
_cell.length_a   1.000
_cell.length_b   1.000
_cell.length_c   1.000
_cell.angle_alpha   90.00
_cell.angle_beta   90.00
_cell.angle_gamma   90.00
#
_symmetry.space_group_name_H-M   'P 1'
#
loop_
_entity.id
_entity.type
_entity.pdbx_description
1 polymer ?
#
loop_
_entity_poly.entity_id
_entity_poly.type
_entity_poly.pdbx_seq_one_letter_code
_entity_poly.pdbx_strand_id
1 'polypeptide(L)'
;LAWIKYHSNTRKFSENDQIFLAYQIHRLVKKGIVLSFFERYKGRVKLPDSILNKYYIEYKTDPKKQVYIHYRLLDAEDSGEYITERMPNVFMGIHGKEFVLFYHEVLQYYITEEYGEEVTITESIQVHNEKEPSEEESRYNQINLMLLAKEMHDEATLLDLMEHYVKTEFLVSKCFQPIEHNT
;
A
#
# COMPACT_ATOMS: atom_id res chain seq x y z
N LEU A 1 -20.27 -2.42 5.50
CA LEU A 1 -19.12 -1.50 5.58
C LEU A 1 -19.06 -0.74 6.91
N ALA A 2 -20.13 -0.05 7.33
CA ALA A 2 -20.17 0.71 8.59
C ALA A 2 -19.75 -0.12 9.83
N TRP A 3 -20.25 -1.35 9.94
CA TRP A 3 -19.87 -2.27 11.03
C TRP A 3 -18.37 -2.59 11.01
N ILE A 4 -17.78 -2.86 9.84
CA ILE A 4 -16.33 -3.09 9.68
C ILE A 4 -15.58 -1.82 10.10
N LYS A 5 -15.97 -0.64 9.61
CA LYS A 5 -15.30 0.61 10.01
C LYS A 5 -15.35 0.85 11.52
N TYR A 6 -16.49 0.65 12.16
CA TYR A 6 -16.66 0.80 13.60
C TYR A 6 -15.73 -0.12 14.39
N HIS A 7 -15.62 -1.38 13.96
CA HIS A 7 -14.78 -2.39 14.60
C HIS A 7 -13.28 -2.27 14.24
N SER A 8 -12.87 -1.34 13.37
CA SER A 8 -11.45 -1.18 13.03
C SER A 8 -10.60 -0.76 14.25
N ASN A 9 -11.21 -0.12 15.25
CA ASN A 9 -10.53 0.36 16.47
C ASN A 9 -10.73 -0.55 17.70
N THR A 10 -11.53 -1.62 17.63
CA THR A 10 -11.79 -2.50 18.78
C THR A 10 -10.64 -3.48 19.02
N ARG A 11 -10.20 -3.63 20.28
CA ARG A 11 -9.00 -4.41 20.64
C ARG A 11 -9.21 -5.93 20.71
N LYS A 12 -10.44 -6.40 20.88
CA LYS A 12 -10.75 -7.84 21.03
C LYS A 12 -11.82 -8.24 20.02
N PHE A 13 -11.57 -9.35 19.33
CA PHE A 13 -12.50 -10.01 18.42
C PHE A 13 -12.67 -11.45 18.87
N SER A 14 -13.90 -11.96 18.86
CA SER A 14 -14.09 -13.41 18.91
C SER A 14 -13.54 -14.06 17.62
N GLU A 15 -13.27 -15.36 17.64
CA GLU A 15 -12.86 -16.08 16.43
C GLU A 15 -13.88 -15.93 15.30
N ASN A 16 -15.17 -15.98 15.64
CA ASN A 16 -16.26 -15.76 14.68
C ASN A 16 -16.21 -14.36 14.06
N ASP A 17 -15.91 -13.32 14.85
CA ASP A 17 -15.75 -11.96 14.34
C ASP A 17 -14.55 -11.86 13.39
N GLN A 18 -13.43 -12.51 13.71
CA GLN A 18 -12.24 -12.51 12.85
C GLN A 18 -12.52 -13.20 11.50
N ILE A 19 -13.17 -14.37 11.52
CA ILE A 19 -13.57 -15.09 10.29
C ILE A 19 -14.52 -14.23 9.46
N PHE A 20 -15.51 -13.63 10.10
CA PHE A 20 -16.45 -12.75 9.43
C PHE A 20 -15.75 -11.52 8.82
N LEU A 21 -14.89 -10.84 9.58
CA LEU A 21 -14.10 -9.69 9.11
C LEU A 21 -13.24 -10.06 7.91
N ALA A 22 -12.49 -11.17 7.98
CA ALA A 22 -11.66 -11.66 6.88
C ALA A 22 -12.49 -11.86 5.62
N TYR A 23 -13.62 -12.58 5.74
CA TYR A 23 -14.52 -12.83 4.62
C TYR A 23 -15.09 -11.54 4.02
N GLN A 24 -15.53 -10.60 4.85
CA GLN A 24 -16.10 -9.33 4.38
C GLN A 24 -15.06 -8.47 3.67
N ILE A 25 -13.84 -8.36 4.22
CA ILE A 25 -12.75 -7.59 3.63
C ILE A 25 -12.35 -8.22 2.29
N HIS A 26 -12.14 -9.54 2.24
CA HIS A 26 -11.85 -10.25 0.99
C HIS A 26 -12.90 -9.98 -0.09
N ARG A 27 -14.18 -9.99 0.28
CA ARG A 27 -15.27 -9.73 -0.65
C ARG A 27 -15.29 -8.29 -1.16
N LEU A 28 -14.92 -7.31 -0.33
CA LEU A 28 -14.83 -5.90 -0.73
C LEU A 28 -13.64 -5.66 -1.66
N VAL A 29 -12.46 -6.20 -1.31
CA VAL A 29 -11.25 -6.11 -2.13
C VAL A 29 -11.47 -6.72 -3.51
N LYS A 30 -12.12 -7.89 -3.60
CA LYS A 30 -12.50 -8.51 -4.89
C LYS A 30 -13.41 -7.66 -5.77
N LYS A 31 -14.12 -6.69 -5.20
CA LYS A 31 -14.97 -5.73 -5.92
C LYS A 31 -14.24 -4.42 -6.26
N GLY A 32 -12.94 -4.33 -6.01
CA GLY A 32 -12.16 -3.09 -6.16
C GLY A 32 -12.39 -2.08 -5.04
N ILE A 33 -13.09 -2.46 -3.95
CA ILE A 33 -13.34 -1.56 -2.81
C ILE A 33 -12.24 -1.80 -1.79
N VAL A 34 -11.19 -0.98 -1.85
CA VAL A 34 -10.09 -0.98 -0.87
C VAL A 34 -10.08 0.35 -0.14
N LEU A 35 -10.07 0.28 1.20
CA LEU A 35 -10.12 1.45 2.06
C LEU A 35 -8.99 1.36 3.08
N SER A 36 -8.30 2.48 3.31
CA SER A 36 -7.12 2.62 4.17
C SER A 36 -7.30 2.01 5.56
N PHE A 37 -8.50 2.10 6.14
CA PHE A 37 -8.76 1.54 7.47
C PHE A 37 -8.67 0.01 7.52
N PHE A 38 -8.66 -0.70 6.39
CA PHE A 38 -8.44 -2.14 6.35
C PHE A 38 -7.07 -2.52 6.93
N GLU A 39 -6.03 -1.68 6.76
CA GLU A 39 -4.70 -1.91 7.34
C GLU A 39 -4.75 -2.05 8.86
N ARG A 40 -5.70 -1.40 9.53
CA ARG A 40 -5.82 -1.47 11.00
C ARG A 40 -6.01 -2.91 11.45
N TYR A 41 -6.60 -3.78 10.63
CA TYR A 41 -6.83 -5.18 10.95
C TYR A 41 -5.60 -6.09 10.81
N LYS A 42 -4.46 -5.58 10.31
CA LYS A 42 -3.21 -6.34 10.24
C LYS A 42 -2.86 -6.90 11.62
N GLY A 43 -2.41 -8.16 11.65
CA GLY A 43 -2.09 -8.89 12.88
C GLY A 43 -3.30 -9.40 13.69
N ARG A 44 -4.53 -9.03 13.31
CA ARG A 44 -5.77 -9.46 14.01
C ARG A 44 -6.71 -10.25 13.10
N VAL A 45 -6.64 -10.02 11.80
CA VAL A 45 -7.47 -10.66 10.78
C VAL A 45 -6.56 -10.98 9.59
N LYS A 46 -6.77 -12.13 8.96
CA LYS A 46 -6.09 -12.47 7.70
C LYS A 46 -6.61 -11.55 6.59
N LEU A 47 -5.74 -10.70 6.07
CA LEU A 47 -6.04 -9.76 4.98
C LEU A 47 -5.57 -10.34 3.63
N PRO A 48 -6.17 -9.91 2.50
CA PRO A 48 -5.65 -10.27 1.18
C PRO A 48 -4.24 -9.71 0.94
N ASP A 49 -3.35 -10.53 0.39
CA ASP A 49 -1.97 -10.11 0.08
C ASP A 49 -1.93 -8.91 -0.88
N SER A 50 -2.91 -8.81 -1.78
CA SER A 50 -3.02 -7.71 -2.75
C SER A 50 -3.20 -6.33 -2.14
N ILE A 51 -3.56 -6.26 -0.85
CA ILE A 51 -3.72 -5.00 -0.11
C ILE A 51 -2.67 -4.76 0.96
N LEU A 52 -1.82 -5.75 1.24
CA LEU A 52 -0.69 -5.62 2.16
C LEU A 52 0.43 -4.80 1.52
N ASN A 53 1.30 -4.23 2.36
CA ASN A 53 2.51 -3.52 1.95
C ASN A 53 2.26 -2.35 0.96
N LYS A 54 1.06 -1.76 1.04
CA LYS A 54 0.64 -0.62 0.25
C LYS A 54 0.30 0.54 1.18
N TYR A 55 0.57 1.75 0.71
CA TYR A 55 0.11 3.00 1.30
C TYR A 55 -1.11 3.49 0.52
N TYR A 56 -2.22 3.74 1.22
CA TYR A 56 -3.47 4.18 0.60
C TYR A 56 -3.72 5.67 0.83
N ILE A 57 -3.85 6.42 -0.26
CA ILE A 57 -4.32 7.80 -0.25
C ILE A 57 -5.81 7.80 -0.58
N GLU A 58 -6.60 8.43 0.31
CA GLU A 58 -8.03 8.63 0.12
C GLU A 58 -8.35 10.12 0.02
N TYR A 59 -9.18 10.47 -0.94
CA TYR A 59 -9.78 11.80 -1.08
C TYR A 59 -11.30 11.69 -1.11
N LYS A 60 -12.00 12.62 -0.45
CA LYS A 60 -13.47 12.57 -0.34
C LYS A 60 -14.10 13.78 -0.99
N THR A 61 -14.94 13.52 -1.98
CA THR A 61 -15.71 14.57 -2.66
C THR A 61 -16.99 13.97 -3.28
N ASP A 62 -17.72 14.77 -4.07
CA ASP A 62 -18.89 14.29 -4.80
C ASP A 62 -18.49 13.14 -5.75
N PRO A 63 -19.18 11.98 -5.68
CA PRO A 63 -18.95 10.82 -6.56
C PRO A 63 -18.84 11.09 -8.06
N LYS A 64 -19.42 12.20 -8.54
CA LYS A 64 -19.46 12.61 -9.94
C LYS A 64 -18.23 13.40 -10.37
N LYS A 65 -17.47 13.95 -9.43
CA LYS A 65 -16.23 14.67 -9.74
C LYS A 65 -15.15 13.71 -10.22
N GLN A 66 -14.31 14.20 -11.12
CA GLN A 66 -13.08 13.50 -11.48
C GLN A 66 -12.01 13.92 -10.49
N VAL A 67 -11.22 12.97 -10.01
CA VAL A 67 -10.17 13.22 -9.04
C VAL A 67 -8.88 12.68 -9.59
N TYR A 68 -7.83 13.49 -9.54
CA TYR A 68 -6.49 13.14 -9.99
C TYR A 68 -5.50 13.36 -8.85
N ILE A 69 -4.54 12.45 -8.74
CA ILE A 69 -3.37 12.61 -7.89
C ILE A 69 -2.18 12.94 -8.77
N HIS A 70 -1.44 13.96 -8.37
CA HIS A 70 -0.18 14.36 -8.97
C HIS A 70 0.89 14.01 -7.96
N TYR A 71 1.73 13.03 -8.25
CA TYR A 71 2.71 12.53 -7.29
C TYR A 71 4.11 12.35 -7.88
N ARG A 72 5.11 12.32 -7.00
CA ARG A 72 6.49 11.92 -7.30
C ARG A 72 7.13 11.28 -6.07
N LEU A 73 8.09 10.40 -6.30
CA LEU A 73 8.98 9.91 -5.25
C LEU A 73 10.16 10.88 -5.18
N LEU A 74 10.55 11.28 -3.96
CA LEU A 74 11.75 12.08 -3.73
C LEU A 74 12.90 11.15 -3.39
N ASP A 75 13.97 11.27 -4.17
CA ASP A 75 15.25 10.61 -3.98
C ASP A 75 16.33 11.64 -3.61
N ALA A 76 17.49 11.16 -3.15
CA ALA A 76 18.55 12.02 -2.63
C ALA A 76 19.21 12.91 -3.71
N GLU A 77 19.05 12.57 -4.99
CA GLU A 77 19.78 13.19 -6.10
C GLU A 77 18.89 13.88 -7.15
N ASP A 78 17.59 13.56 -7.22
CA ASP A 78 16.65 14.23 -8.12
C ASP A 78 15.25 14.26 -7.48
N SER A 79 14.39 15.17 -7.93
CA SER A 79 12.96 15.11 -7.61
C SER A 79 12.24 15.16 -8.95
N GLY A 80 12.00 13.98 -9.53
CA GLY A 80 11.45 13.83 -10.87
C GLY A 80 10.16 14.61 -11.12
N GLU A 81 9.71 14.63 -12.37
CA GLU A 81 8.45 15.26 -12.75
C GLU A 81 7.25 14.59 -12.07
N TYR A 82 6.20 15.37 -11.82
CA TYR A 82 4.95 14.85 -11.30
C TYR A 82 4.29 13.91 -12.32
N ILE A 83 3.90 12.73 -11.84
CA ILE A 83 3.05 11.80 -12.57
C ILE A 83 1.60 12.09 -12.17
N THR A 84 0.73 12.27 -13.15
CA THR A 84 -0.69 12.45 -12.94
C THR A 84 -1.44 11.14 -13.20
N GLU A 85 -2.20 10.70 -12.20
CA GLU A 85 -3.06 9.53 -12.32
C GLU A 85 -4.47 9.80 -11.81
N ARG A 86 -5.47 9.18 -12.46
CA ARG A 86 -6.86 9.27 -12.01
C ARG A 86 -7.08 8.42 -10.76
N MET A 87 -7.71 8.99 -9.74
CA MET A 87 -8.17 8.28 -8.54
C MET A 87 -9.62 7.78 -8.75
N PRO A 88 -9.85 6.46 -8.92
CA PRO A 88 -11.20 5.92 -9.06
C PRO A 88 -12.04 6.15 -7.80
N ASN A 89 -13.33 6.39 -7.98
CA ASN A 89 -14.32 6.40 -6.90
C ASN A 89 -14.56 4.96 -6.43
N VAL A 90 -13.84 4.55 -5.38
CA VAL A 90 -13.89 3.19 -4.83
C VAL A 90 -15.12 2.95 -3.97
N PHE A 91 -15.67 4.00 -3.33
CA PHE A 91 -16.87 3.87 -2.51
C PHE A 91 -17.53 5.23 -2.20
N MET A 92 -18.72 5.49 -2.76
CA MET A 92 -19.59 6.62 -2.38
C MET A 92 -18.85 7.97 -2.24
N GLY A 93 -17.98 8.32 -3.19
CA GLY A 93 -17.24 9.59 -3.19
C GLY A 93 -15.90 9.51 -2.46
N ILE A 94 -15.51 8.33 -1.99
CA ILE A 94 -14.13 8.04 -1.60
C ILE A 94 -13.37 7.66 -2.87
N HIS A 95 -12.42 8.51 -3.25
CA HIS A 95 -11.48 8.27 -4.32
C HIS A 95 -10.17 7.75 -3.73
N GLY A 96 -9.61 6.69 -4.31
CA GLY A 96 -8.46 6.00 -3.75
C GLY A 96 -7.32 5.82 -4.74
N LYS A 97 -6.08 5.86 -4.25
CA LYS A 97 -4.89 5.39 -4.96
C LYS A 97 -3.94 4.70 -3.98
N GLU A 98 -3.41 3.56 -4.37
CA GLU A 98 -2.36 2.85 -3.64
C GLU A 98 -0.95 3.13 -4.19
N PHE A 99 0.02 3.08 -3.29
CA PHE A 99 1.46 3.13 -3.59
C PHE A 99 2.16 1.99 -2.86
N VAL A 100 3.22 1.45 -3.45
CA VAL A 100 4.20 0.66 -2.69
C VAL A 100 5.32 1.64 -2.35
N LEU A 101 5.56 1.87 -1.07
CA LEU A 101 6.63 2.74 -0.58
C LEU A 101 7.62 1.88 0.19
N PHE A 102 8.87 1.88 -0.23
CA PHE A 102 9.96 1.24 0.49
C PHE A 102 10.43 2.10 1.67
N TYR A 103 11.24 1.51 2.53
CA TYR A 103 11.83 2.20 3.67
C TYR A 103 12.59 3.46 3.22
N HIS A 104 12.37 4.58 3.91
CA HIS A 104 12.92 5.91 3.57
C HIS A 104 12.47 6.55 2.26
N GLU A 105 11.58 5.93 1.49
CA GLU A 105 10.97 6.61 0.35
C GLU A 105 10.02 7.71 0.82
N VAL A 106 10.08 8.84 0.12
CA VAL A 106 9.21 10.00 0.38
C VAL A 106 8.32 10.23 -0.82
N LEU A 107 7.01 10.10 -0.61
CA LEU A 107 6.00 10.42 -1.61
C LEU A 107 5.53 11.85 -1.42
N GLN A 108 5.78 12.71 -2.41
CA GLN A 108 5.19 14.03 -2.48
C GLN A 108 4.02 14.02 -3.46
N TYR A 109 2.86 14.55 -3.03
CA TYR A 109 1.69 14.62 -3.91
C TYR A 109 0.80 15.83 -3.62
N TYR A 110 -0.08 16.13 -4.57
CA TYR A 110 -1.27 16.97 -4.38
C TYR A 110 -2.42 16.38 -5.20
N ILE A 111 -3.65 16.82 -4.91
CA ILE A 111 -4.86 16.31 -5.56
C ILE A 111 -5.57 17.44 -6.30
N THR A 112 -6.10 17.13 -7.47
CA THR A 112 -7.07 17.98 -8.17
C THR A 112 -8.41 17.28 -8.27
N GLU A 113 -9.48 18.04 -8.07
CA GLU A 113 -10.84 17.61 -8.39
C GLU A 113 -11.46 18.50 -9.46
N GLU A 114 -12.17 17.89 -10.40
CA GLU A 114 -12.69 18.55 -11.59
C GLU A 114 -14.20 18.29 -11.73
N TYR A 115 -14.95 19.35 -12.05
CA TYR A 115 -16.38 19.28 -12.39
C TYR A 115 -16.72 20.30 -13.49
N GLY A 116 -16.87 19.85 -14.72
CA GLY A 116 -17.02 20.77 -15.86
C GLY A 116 -15.74 21.58 -16.07
N GLU A 117 -15.82 22.91 -15.96
CA GLU A 117 -14.67 23.81 -16.06
C GLU A 117 -14.04 24.15 -14.70
N GLU A 118 -14.68 23.76 -13.59
CA GLU A 118 -14.17 24.03 -12.25
C GLU A 118 -13.08 23.02 -11.86
N VAL A 119 -11.92 23.55 -11.43
CA VAL A 119 -10.80 22.77 -10.91
C VAL A 119 -10.44 23.29 -9.51
N THR A 120 -10.46 22.39 -8.52
CA THR A 120 -9.96 22.67 -7.16
C THR A 120 -8.65 21.91 -6.96
N ILE A 121 -7.65 22.57 -6.38
CA ILE A 121 -6.33 22.00 -6.09
C ILE A 121 -6.14 21.98 -4.58
N THR A 122 -5.68 20.85 -4.03
CA THR A 122 -5.29 20.75 -2.62
C THR A 122 -3.87 21.26 -2.39
N GLU A 123 -3.52 21.50 -1.13
CA GLU A 123 -2.12 21.71 -0.75
C GLU A 123 -1.26 20.47 -1.05
N SER A 124 0.05 20.68 -1.22
CA SER A 124 1.02 19.61 -1.37
C SER A 124 1.27 18.93 -0.02
N ILE A 125 1.29 17.59 -0.05
CA ILE A 125 1.51 16.73 1.11
C ILE A 125 2.75 15.88 0.84
N GLN A 126 3.57 15.67 1.87
CA GLN A 126 4.67 14.72 1.87
C GLN A 126 4.38 13.58 2.85
N VAL A 127 4.62 12.36 2.41
CA VAL A 127 4.44 11.14 3.19
C VAL A 127 5.76 10.38 3.20
N HIS A 128 6.21 10.04 4.39
CA HIS A 128 7.41 9.24 4.61
C HIS A 128 7.01 7.85 5.07
N ASN A 129 7.65 6.82 4.50
CA ASN A 129 7.53 5.48 5.08
C ASN A 129 8.56 5.26 6.18
N GLU A 130 8.17 5.60 7.41
CA GLU A 130 8.97 5.39 8.62
C GLU A 130 8.62 4.09 9.35
N LYS A 131 7.79 3.22 8.75
CA LYS A 131 7.42 1.95 9.37
C LYS A 131 8.64 1.05 9.42
N GLU A 132 8.99 0.57 10.61
CA GLU A 132 10.02 -0.47 10.75
C GLU A 132 9.65 -1.69 9.90
N PRO A 133 10.61 -2.22 9.12
CA PRO A 133 10.39 -3.43 8.34
C PRO A 133 9.96 -4.58 9.25
N SER A 134 8.96 -5.33 8.83
CA SER A 134 8.57 -6.55 9.55
C SER A 134 9.53 -7.68 9.22
N GLU A 135 9.80 -8.57 10.19
CA GLU A 135 10.51 -9.84 9.96
C GLU A 135 9.67 -10.89 9.21
N GLU A 136 8.42 -10.58 8.85
CA GLU A 136 7.59 -11.44 7.99
C GLU A 136 8.30 -11.71 6.65
N GLU A 137 8.42 -12.98 6.26
CA GLU A 137 9.12 -13.38 5.05
C GLU A 137 8.35 -12.94 3.79
N SER A 138 8.81 -11.87 3.14
CA SER A 138 8.33 -11.39 1.85
C SER A 138 9.42 -10.61 1.13
N ARG A 139 9.38 -10.58 -0.21
CA ARG A 139 10.32 -9.78 -1.03
C ARG A 139 10.33 -8.31 -0.60
N TYR A 140 9.15 -7.75 -0.32
CA TYR A 140 9.01 -6.37 0.13
C TYR A 140 9.73 -6.12 1.47
N ASN A 141 9.53 -6.99 2.46
CA ASN A 141 10.19 -6.85 3.75
C ASN A 141 11.70 -7.10 3.67
N GLN A 142 12.15 -8.08 2.87
CA GLN A 142 13.57 -8.32 2.65
C GLN A 142 14.27 -7.10 2.04
N ILE A 143 13.64 -6.44 1.05
CA ILE A 143 14.17 -5.19 0.48
C ILE A 143 14.22 -4.10 1.54
N ASN A 144 13.16 -3.92 2.33
CA ASN A 144 13.14 -2.92 3.39
C ASN A 144 14.18 -3.17 4.50
N LEU A 145 14.43 -4.43 4.87
CA LEU A 145 15.50 -4.80 5.79
C LEU A 145 16.89 -4.49 5.21
N MET A 146 17.10 -4.74 3.91
CA MET A 146 18.36 -4.35 3.23
C MET A 146 18.54 -2.83 3.23
N LEU A 147 17.48 -2.06 2.96
CA LEU A 147 17.52 -0.59 3.01
C LEU A 147 17.85 -0.07 4.42
N LEU A 148 17.25 -0.67 5.45
CA LEU A 148 17.54 -0.35 6.85
C LEU A 148 19.00 -0.66 7.23
N ALA A 149 19.50 -1.86 6.90
CA ALA A 149 20.89 -2.23 7.19
C ALA A 149 21.89 -1.31 6.48
N LYS A 150 21.59 -0.92 5.23
CA LYS A 150 22.39 0.04 4.46
C LYS A 150 22.44 1.42 5.12
N GLU A 151 21.30 1.93 5.59
CA GLU A 151 21.25 3.21 6.31
C GLU A 151 22.03 3.16 7.62
N MET A 152 21.93 2.05 8.35
CA MET A 152 22.67 1.84 9.60
C MET A 152 24.18 1.60 9.39
N HIS A 153 24.66 1.59 8.14
CA HIS A 153 26.03 1.23 7.77
C HIS A 153 26.47 -0.15 8.30
N ASP A 154 25.52 -1.09 8.46
CA ASP A 154 25.77 -2.46 8.88
C ASP A 154 26.00 -3.36 7.65
N GLU A 155 27.22 -3.31 7.12
CA GLU A 155 27.61 -4.05 5.92
C GLU A 155 27.50 -5.57 6.08
N ALA A 156 27.75 -6.09 7.28
CA ALA A 156 27.68 -7.53 7.54
C ALA A 156 26.24 -8.04 7.41
N THR A 157 25.30 -7.40 8.11
CA THR A 157 23.87 -7.73 8.01
C THR A 157 23.35 -7.51 6.59
N LEU A 158 23.77 -6.44 5.91
CA LEU A 158 23.38 -6.17 4.53
C LEU A 158 23.79 -7.30 3.59
N LEU A 159 25.04 -7.78 3.67
CA LEU A 159 25.55 -8.87 2.83
C LEU A 159 24.79 -10.17 3.08
N ASP A 160 24.51 -10.51 4.34
CA ASP A 160 23.74 -11.71 4.70
C ASP A 160 22.31 -11.65 4.14
N LEU A 161 21.65 -10.50 4.25
CA LEU A 161 20.31 -10.26 3.69
C LEU A 161 20.30 -10.37 2.16
N MET A 162 21.30 -9.78 1.49
CA MET A 162 21.45 -9.86 0.03
C MET A 162 21.67 -11.30 -0.43
N GLU A 163 22.54 -12.06 0.25
CA GLU A 163 22.79 -13.47 -0.07
C GLU A 163 21.50 -14.30 0.10
N HIS A 164 20.80 -14.12 1.21
CA HIS A 164 19.53 -14.78 1.46
C HIS A 164 18.48 -14.45 0.38
N TYR A 165 18.34 -13.18 0.01
CA TYR A 165 17.41 -12.73 -1.04
C TYR A 165 17.70 -13.43 -2.38
N VAL A 166 18.96 -13.42 -2.83
CA VAL A 166 19.36 -14.04 -4.11
C VAL A 166 19.15 -15.56 -4.09
N LYS A 167 19.49 -16.24 -2.99
CA LYS A 167 19.24 -17.69 -2.84
C LYS A 167 17.75 -18.00 -2.92
N THR A 168 16.91 -17.24 -2.23
CA THR A 168 15.46 -17.42 -2.24
C THR A 168 14.89 -17.17 -3.64
N GLU A 169 15.30 -16.10 -4.34
CA GLU A 169 14.88 -15.85 -5.73
C GLU A 169 15.29 -16.98 -6.68
N PHE A 170 16.52 -17.47 -6.55
CA PHE A 170 16.98 -18.59 -7.34
C PHE A 170 16.13 -19.84 -7.09
N LEU A 171 15.89 -20.20 -5.84
CA LEU A 171 15.06 -21.35 -5.47
C LEU A 171 13.63 -21.21 -6.00
N VAL A 172 13.01 -20.04 -5.84
CA VAL A 172 11.66 -19.77 -6.36
C VAL A 172 11.61 -19.96 -7.87
N SER A 173 12.59 -19.42 -8.60
CA SER A 173 12.66 -19.53 -10.07
C SER A 173 12.88 -20.96 -10.58
N LYS A 174 13.50 -21.84 -9.78
CA LYS A 174 13.77 -23.24 -10.14
C LYS A 174 12.66 -24.18 -9.72
N CYS A 175 11.99 -23.91 -8.61
CA CYS A 175 10.98 -24.78 -8.03
C CYS A 175 9.56 -24.44 -8.50
N PHE A 176 9.31 -23.21 -8.94
CA PHE A 176 7.98 -22.76 -9.36
C PHE A 176 8.03 -22.17 -10.77
N GLN A 177 7.08 -22.58 -11.61
CA GLN A 177 6.84 -21.96 -12.92
C GLN A 177 5.68 -20.96 -12.80
N PRO A 178 5.73 -19.81 -13.48
CA PRO A 178 4.59 -18.90 -13.55
C PRO A 178 3.38 -19.65 -14.11
N ILE A 179 2.22 -19.51 -13.49
CA ILE A 179 0.97 -20.00 -14.06
C ILE A 179 0.64 -19.09 -15.25
N GLU A 180 0.81 -19.61 -16.46
CA GLU A 180 0.36 -18.91 -17.66
C GLU A 180 -1.16 -18.79 -17.62
N HIS A 181 -1.66 -17.57 -17.42
CA HIS A 181 -3.07 -17.27 -17.68
C HIS A 181 -3.26 -17.17 -19.20
N ASN A 182 -3.64 -18.29 -19.83
CA ASN A 182 -4.21 -18.25 -21.18
C ASN A 182 -5.41 -17.30 -21.16
N THR A 183 -5.27 -16.21 -21.90
CA THR A 183 -6.26 -15.15 -22.06
C THR A 183 -7.35 -15.59 -23.04
#